data_AF-A0A800DT63-F1
#
_entry.id   AF-A0A800DT63-F1
#
_cell.length_a   1.000
_cell.length_b   1.000
_cell.length_c   1.000
_cell.angle_alpha   90.00
_cell.angle_beta   90.00
_cell.angle_gamma   90.00
#
_symmetry.space_group_name_H-M   'P 1'
#
loop_
_entity.id
_entity.type
_entity.pdbx_description
1 polymer ?
#
loop_
_entity_poly.entity_id
_entity_poly.type
_entity_poly.pdbx_seq_one_letter_code
_entity_poly.pdbx_strand_id
1 'polypeptide(L)'
;DSKLMQNIQDTISLIAGQRAVVTKAKKSEAGFKIREGMPVGVKVTLRSNKMWNFLQKLIYIALPKVKDFRGLSRNGFDGRGNYNFGLDEQLMFPEVDYDNIMKTHGMNITIVTSSDSDKEAFKLLELLGFPFAKGRS
;
A
#
# COMPACT_ATOMS: atom_id res chain seq x y z
N ASP A 1 17.22 -12.97 -6.48
CA ASP A 1 16.79 -11.58 -6.17
C ASP A 1 16.13 -10.87 -7.34
N SER A 2 16.75 -10.77 -8.52
CA SER A 2 16.17 -10.05 -9.67
C SER A 2 14.81 -10.58 -10.13
N LYS A 3 14.64 -11.91 -10.22
CA LYS A 3 13.36 -12.54 -10.59
C LYS A 3 12.24 -12.26 -9.59
N LEU A 4 12.54 -12.33 -8.28
CA LEU A 4 11.59 -12.01 -7.23
C LEU A 4 11.18 -10.54 -7.28
N MET A 5 12.14 -9.63 -7.47
CA MET A 5 11.87 -8.20 -7.63
C MET A 5 10.98 -7.93 -8.85
N GLN A 6 11.20 -8.63 -9.97
CA GLN A 6 10.35 -8.53 -11.16
C GLN A 6 8.93 -9.03 -10.87
N ASN A 7 8.76 -10.18 -10.23
CA ASN A 7 7.45 -10.71 -9.86
C ASN A 7 6.68 -9.75 -8.93
N ILE A 8 7.36 -9.14 -7.95
CA ILE A 8 6.76 -8.09 -7.09
C ILE A 8 6.39 -6.87 -7.93
N GLN A 9 7.25 -6.43 -8.84
CA GLN A 9 6.95 -5.30 -9.72
C GLN A 9 5.71 -5.55 -10.57
N ASP A 10 5.61 -6.73 -11.16
CA ASP A 10 4.49 -7.11 -12.04
C ASP A 10 3.19 -7.22 -11.23
N THR A 11 3.25 -7.80 -10.03
CA THR A 11 2.13 -7.89 -9.09
C THR A 11 1.61 -6.51 -8.68
N ILE A 12 2.49 -5.62 -8.23
CA ILE A 12 2.09 -4.25 -7.87
C ILE A 12 1.59 -3.48 -9.10
N SER A 13 2.17 -3.72 -10.28
CA SER A 13 1.71 -3.08 -11.52
C SER A 13 0.30 -3.50 -11.90
N LEU A 14 -0.01 -4.78 -11.70
CA LEU A 14 -1.31 -5.38 -11.96
C LEU A 14 -2.37 -4.81 -11.00
N ILE A 15 -2.08 -4.82 -9.70
CA ILE A 15 -2.95 -4.23 -8.66
C ILE A 15 -3.21 -2.74 -8.95
N ALA A 16 -2.18 -2.00 -9.36
CA ALA A 16 -2.24 -0.56 -9.54
C ALA A 16 -2.80 -0.10 -10.90
N GLY A 17 -2.89 -0.99 -11.89
CA GLY A 17 -3.20 -0.61 -13.29
C GLY A 17 -2.17 0.37 -13.89
N GLN A 18 -0.94 0.34 -13.38
CA GLN A 18 0.15 1.21 -13.80
C GLN A 18 1.48 0.54 -13.50
N ARG A 19 2.40 0.55 -14.47
CA ARG A 19 3.74 0.00 -14.29
C ARG A 19 4.44 0.63 -13.09
N ALA A 20 4.72 -0.19 -12.09
CA ALA A 20 5.44 0.20 -10.89
C ALA A 20 6.92 0.41 -11.20
N VAL A 21 7.59 1.24 -10.39
CA VAL A 21 8.99 1.60 -10.55
C VAL A 21 9.82 0.89 -9.49
N VAL A 22 10.90 0.23 -9.93
CA VAL A 22 11.90 -0.36 -9.02
C VAL A 22 12.70 0.76 -8.37
N THR A 23 12.76 0.77 -7.05
CA THR A 23 13.57 1.71 -6.27
C THR A 23 14.96 1.13 -6.06
N LYS A 24 15.97 1.98 -6.26
CA LYS A 24 17.38 1.62 -6.07
C LYS A 24 17.90 2.23 -4.78
N ALA A 25 18.83 1.53 -4.12
CA ALA A 25 19.52 2.04 -2.95
C ALA A 25 20.31 3.30 -3.29
N LYS A 26 20.15 4.36 -2.50
CA LYS A 26 20.91 5.61 -2.64
C LYS A 26 22.28 5.57 -2.00
N LYS A 27 22.50 4.64 -1.06
CA LYS A 27 23.73 4.49 -0.28
C LYS A 27 23.98 3.01 -0.05
N SER A 28 25.26 2.66 0.12
CA SER A 28 25.65 1.33 0.58
C SER A 28 25.51 1.24 2.09
N GLU A 29 24.97 0.13 2.60
CA GLU A 29 24.79 -0.10 4.03
C GLU A 29 25.15 -1.55 4.38
N ALA A 30 26.25 -1.71 5.11
CA ALA A 30 26.84 -3.02 5.37
C ALA A 30 25.94 -3.93 6.21
N GLY A 31 25.24 -3.35 7.21
CA GLY A 31 24.34 -4.10 8.09
C GLY A 31 23.19 -4.81 7.35
N PHE A 32 22.71 -4.21 6.25
CA PHE A 32 21.69 -4.80 5.38
C PHE A 32 22.26 -5.51 4.16
N LYS A 33 23.59 -5.56 4.00
CA LYS A 33 24.29 -6.12 2.83
C LYS A 33 23.84 -5.47 1.51
N ILE A 34 23.49 -4.18 1.54
CA ILE A 34 23.03 -3.42 0.36
C ILE A 34 24.17 -2.56 -0.18
N ARG A 35 24.34 -2.55 -1.50
CA ARG A 35 25.24 -1.62 -2.22
C ARG A 35 24.41 -0.56 -2.94
N GLU A 36 25.00 0.62 -3.11
CA GLU A 36 24.41 1.69 -3.91
C GLU A 36 24.02 1.20 -5.32
N GLY A 37 22.85 1.64 -5.80
CA GLY A 37 22.31 1.25 -7.10
C GLY A 37 21.61 -0.11 -7.14
N MET A 38 21.72 -0.94 -6.09
CA MET A 38 20.99 -2.21 -6.01
C MET A 38 19.47 -1.98 -5.92
N PRO A 39 18.64 -2.81 -6.56
CA PRO A 39 17.19 -2.75 -6.40
C PRO A 39 16.80 -3.18 -4.97
N VAL A 40 16.03 -2.34 -4.28
CA VAL A 40 15.64 -2.55 -2.87
C VAL A 40 14.14 -2.60 -2.66
N GLY A 41 13.34 -2.20 -3.66
CA GLY A 41 11.89 -2.27 -3.56
C GLY A 41 11.18 -1.83 -4.83
N VAL A 42 9.86 -1.71 -4.72
CA VAL A 42 8.97 -1.29 -5.79
C VAL A 42 8.03 -0.23 -5.23
N LYS A 43 7.74 0.79 -6.03
CA LYS A 43 6.71 1.78 -5.69
C LYS A 43 5.88 2.17 -6.90
N VAL A 44 4.67 2.64 -6.64
CA VAL A 44 3.80 3.27 -7.65
C VAL A 44 3.14 4.48 -7.01
N THR A 45 2.94 5.54 -7.80
CA THR A 45 2.20 6.73 -7.37
C THR A 45 1.00 6.89 -8.28
N LEU A 46 -0.19 6.88 -7.69
CA LEU A 46 -1.44 6.99 -8.40
C LEU A 46 -2.01 8.40 -8.21
N ARG A 47 -2.53 8.96 -9.31
CA ARG A 47 -3.20 10.27 -9.33
C ARG A 47 -4.46 10.19 -10.20
N SER A 48 -5.35 11.15 -10.04
CA SER A 48 -6.58 11.28 -10.83
C SER A 48 -7.40 9.98 -10.85
N ASN A 49 -7.94 9.57 -12.01
CA ASN A 49 -8.83 8.42 -12.12
C ASN A 49 -8.20 7.11 -11.62
N LYS A 50 -6.90 6.89 -11.84
CA LYS A 50 -6.22 5.67 -11.38
C LYS A 50 -6.19 5.59 -9.85
N MET A 51 -6.01 6.72 -9.18
CA MET A 51 -6.07 6.79 -7.72
C MET A 51 -7.47 6.41 -7.23
N TRP A 52 -8.51 7.02 -7.78
CA TRP A 52 -9.90 6.75 -7.36
C TRP A 52 -10.31 5.30 -7.63
N ASN A 53 -9.94 4.72 -8.77
CA ASN A 53 -10.22 3.32 -9.08
C ASN A 53 -9.54 2.37 -8.10
N PHE A 54 -8.25 2.60 -7.80
CA PHE A 54 -7.53 1.81 -6.80
C PHE A 54 -8.15 1.97 -5.41
N LEU A 55 -8.52 3.19 -5.02
CA LEU A 55 -9.11 3.49 -3.72
C LEU A 55 -10.46 2.78 -3.53
N GLN A 56 -11.34 2.83 -4.52
CA GLN A 56 -12.62 2.12 -4.48
C GLN A 56 -12.42 0.60 -4.35
N LYS A 57 -11.53 0.02 -5.17
CA LYS A 57 -11.19 -1.41 -5.08
C LYS A 57 -10.62 -1.77 -3.71
N LEU A 58 -9.72 -0.94 -3.19
CA LEU A 58 -9.10 -1.14 -1.88
C LEU A 58 -10.16 -1.19 -0.78
N ILE A 59 -11.04 -0.18 -0.73
CA ILE A 59 -12.06 -0.05 0.32
C ILE A 59 -13.12 -1.16 0.24
N TYR A 60 -13.68 -1.39 -0.95
CA TYR A 60 -14.88 -2.21 -1.09
C TYR A 60 -14.61 -3.67 -1.46
N ILE A 61 -13.41 -3.99 -1.94
CA ILE A 61 -13.07 -5.34 -2.41
C ILE A 61 -11.91 -5.94 -1.61
N ALA A 62 -10.80 -5.21 -1.47
CA ALA A 62 -9.57 -5.75 -0.90
C ALA A 62 -9.62 -5.84 0.63
N LEU A 63 -9.92 -4.73 1.32
CA LEU A 63 -9.93 -4.69 2.79
C LEU A 63 -10.93 -5.67 3.43
N PRO A 64 -12.16 -5.85 2.92
CA PRO A 64 -13.09 -6.84 3.48
C PRO A 64 -12.63 -8.29 3.36
N LYS A 65 -11.71 -8.59 2.43
CA LYS A 65 -11.14 -9.92 2.22
C LYS A 65 -9.93 -10.21 3.11
N VAL A 66 -9.40 -9.20 3.82
CA VAL A 66 -8.28 -9.40 4.73
C VAL A 66 -8.71 -10.33 5.86
N LYS A 67 -7.92 -11.38 6.11
CA LYS A 67 -8.20 -12.34 7.17
C LYS A 67 -8.20 -11.64 8.54
N ASP A 68 -9.19 -11.96 9.37
CA ASP A 68 -9.36 -11.38 10.71
C ASP A 68 -9.39 -9.83 10.72
N PHE A 69 -9.94 -9.21 9.67
CA PHE A 69 -10.00 -7.75 9.54
C PHE A 69 -10.85 -7.10 10.64
N ARG A 70 -10.20 -6.31 11.50
CA ARG A 70 -10.84 -5.56 12.60
C ARG A 70 -11.04 -4.07 12.29
N GLY A 71 -10.82 -3.68 11.04
CA GLY A 71 -10.74 -2.29 10.62
C GLY A 71 -9.33 -1.73 10.70
N LEU A 72 -9.13 -0.62 9.99
CA LEU A 72 -7.87 0.10 9.92
C LEU A 72 -7.58 0.88 11.21
N SER A 73 -6.32 0.91 11.63
CA SER A 73 -5.89 1.66 12.82
C SER A 73 -6.10 3.16 12.62
N ARG A 74 -6.62 3.84 13.63
CA ARG A 74 -6.74 5.32 13.64
C ARG A 74 -5.42 6.02 13.87
N ASN A 75 -4.36 5.30 14.26
CA ASN A 75 -3.06 5.87 14.61
C ASN A 75 -2.12 6.00 13.39
N GLY A 76 -2.61 5.78 12.18
CA GLY A 76 -1.81 5.84 10.95
C GLY A 76 -1.58 7.26 10.42
N PHE A 77 -2.12 8.30 11.07
CA PHE A 77 -1.92 9.68 10.65
C PHE A 77 -0.55 10.22 11.13
N ASP A 78 0.05 11.08 10.31
CA ASP A 78 1.41 11.61 10.52
C ASP A 78 1.46 13.00 11.18
N GLY A 79 0.33 13.55 11.63
CA GLY A 79 0.21 14.91 12.16
C GLY A 79 0.05 15.99 11.09
N ARG A 80 0.04 15.62 9.81
CA ARG A 80 -0.10 16.54 8.66
C ARG A 80 -1.17 16.03 7.68
N GLY A 81 -2.16 15.29 8.19
CA GLY A 81 -3.30 14.83 7.39
C GLY A 81 -2.98 13.73 6.37
N ASN A 82 -1.79 13.11 6.40
CA ASN A 82 -1.51 11.93 5.58
C ASN A 82 -1.74 10.66 6.38
N TYR A 83 -2.38 9.68 5.76
CA TYR A 83 -2.70 8.42 6.40
C TYR A 83 -1.86 7.27 5.83
N ASN A 84 -1.22 6.51 6.71
CA ASN A 84 -0.34 5.40 6.37
C ASN A 84 -0.80 4.12 7.06
N PHE A 85 -0.84 3.03 6.31
CA PHE A 85 -1.08 1.70 6.88
C PHE A 85 -0.42 0.61 6.03
N GLY A 86 -0.17 -0.53 6.67
CA GLY A 86 0.39 -1.71 6.03
C GLY A 86 -0.67 -2.78 5.78
N LEU A 87 -0.44 -3.58 4.74
CA LEU A 87 -1.11 -4.84 4.49
C LEU A 87 -0.05 -5.95 4.52
N ASP A 88 -0.36 -7.07 5.17
CA ASP A 88 0.62 -8.15 5.37
C ASP A 88 0.80 -9.06 4.15
N GLU A 89 -0.21 -9.09 3.27
CA GLU A 89 -0.22 -9.92 2.06
C GLU A 89 -0.76 -9.12 0.86
N GLN A 90 -0.60 -9.66 -0.35
CA GLN A 90 -1.13 -9.08 -1.59
C GLN A 90 -2.36 -9.83 -2.13
N LEU A 91 -2.67 -11.01 -1.57
CA LEU A 91 -3.68 -11.96 -2.08
C LEU A 91 -5.13 -11.47 -1.93
N MET A 92 -5.37 -10.41 -1.15
CA MET A 92 -6.71 -9.83 -1.02
C MET A 92 -7.19 -9.14 -2.31
N PHE A 93 -6.27 -8.79 -3.22
CA PHE A 93 -6.62 -8.17 -4.49
C PHE A 93 -7.06 -9.22 -5.51
N PRO A 94 -8.23 -9.05 -6.15
CA PRO A 94 -8.78 -10.06 -7.06
C PRO A 94 -7.96 -10.26 -8.33
N GLU A 95 -7.13 -9.28 -8.71
CA GLU A 95 -6.25 -9.42 -9.88
C GLU A 95 -5.04 -10.32 -9.60
N VAL A 96 -4.74 -10.62 -8.34
CA VAL A 96 -3.58 -11.41 -7.96
C VAL A 96 -3.93 -12.88 -7.99
N ASP A 97 -3.28 -13.61 -8.89
CA ASP A 97 -3.37 -15.06 -8.99
C ASP A 97 -2.33 -15.74 -8.10
N TYR A 98 -2.78 -16.63 -7.24
CA TYR A 98 -1.95 -17.40 -6.31
C TYR A 98 -0.86 -18.20 -7.04
N ASP A 99 -1.19 -18.79 -8.19
CA ASP A 99 -0.27 -19.67 -8.93
C ASP A 99 0.90 -18.89 -9.56
N ASN A 100 0.73 -17.58 -9.76
CA ASN A 100 1.71 -16.69 -10.36
C ASN A 100 2.61 -15.97 -9.33
N ILE A 101 2.37 -16.18 -8.03
CA ILE A 101 3.15 -15.55 -6.96
C ILE A 101 4.36 -16.41 -6.59
N MET A 102 5.55 -15.82 -6.63
CA MET A 102 6.76 -16.49 -6.12
C MET A 102 6.85 -16.47 -4.59
N LYS A 103 6.36 -15.40 -3.95
CA LYS A 103 6.41 -15.22 -2.50
C LYS A 103 5.31 -14.26 -2.04
N THR A 104 4.64 -14.59 -0.94
CA THR A 104 3.76 -13.64 -0.25
C THR A 104 4.59 -12.48 0.32
N HIS A 105 4.08 -11.26 0.16
CA HIS A 105 4.71 -10.06 0.65
C HIS A 105 3.65 -9.02 1.02
N GLY A 106 3.97 -8.22 2.03
CA GLY A 106 3.15 -7.08 2.38
C GLY A 106 3.35 -5.89 1.44
N MET A 107 2.60 -4.84 1.71
CA MET A 107 2.77 -3.53 1.10
C MET A 107 2.33 -2.42 2.05
N ASN A 108 2.94 -1.25 1.90
CA ASN A 108 2.52 -0.04 2.60
C ASN A 108 1.75 0.86 1.64
N ILE A 109 0.63 1.40 2.13
CA ILE A 109 -0.22 2.33 1.38
C ILE A 109 -0.24 3.65 2.13
N THR A 110 0.07 4.72 1.40
CA THR A 110 0.01 6.10 1.90
C THR A 110 -1.06 6.87 1.13
N ILE A 111 -2.01 7.43 1.86
CA ILE A 111 -3.01 8.36 1.33
C ILE A 111 -2.57 9.77 1.70
N VAL A 112 -2.17 10.52 0.68
CA VAL A 112 -1.79 11.93 0.80
C VAL A 112 -3.04 12.77 0.58
N THR A 113 -3.37 13.62 1.54
CA THR A 113 -4.50 14.55 1.43
C THR A 113 -4.00 15.99 1.34
N SER A 114 -4.90 16.92 1.06
CA SER A 114 -4.62 18.36 1.09
C SER A 114 -4.86 18.99 2.45
N SER A 115 -5.28 18.22 3.47
CA SER A 115 -5.53 18.75 4.80
C SER A 115 -4.24 18.77 5.60
N ASP A 116 -4.06 19.82 6.41
CA ASP A 116 -2.97 19.92 7.39
C ASP A 116 -3.38 19.37 8.78
N SER A 117 -4.56 18.75 8.89
CA SER A 117 -5.13 18.27 10.15
C SER A 117 -5.54 16.81 10.08
N ASP A 118 -5.02 16.00 10.99
CA ASP A 118 -5.38 14.59 11.13
C ASP A 118 -6.88 14.40 11.39
N LYS A 119 -7.52 15.34 12.11
CA LYS A 119 -8.94 15.27 12.40
C LYS A 119 -9.79 15.41 11.13
N GLU A 120 -9.43 16.37 10.28
CA GLU A 120 -10.11 16.59 9.00
C GLU A 120 -9.82 15.45 8.03
N ALA A 121 -8.57 15.02 7.91
CA ALA A 121 -8.18 13.89 7.08
C ALA A 121 -8.88 12.59 7.53
N PHE A 122 -8.96 12.34 8.83
CA PHE A 122 -9.72 11.22 9.38
C PHE A 122 -11.18 11.28 8.96
N LYS A 123 -11.82 12.45 9.12
CA LYS A 123 -13.23 12.59 8.76
C LYS A 123 -13.45 12.44 7.26
N LEU A 124 -12.55 12.96 6.43
CA LEU A 124 -12.57 12.78 4.98
C LEU A 124 -12.51 11.29 4.62
N LEU A 125 -11.53 10.55 5.15
CA LEU A 125 -11.38 9.13 4.87
C LEU A 125 -12.57 8.30 5.38
N GLU A 126 -13.09 8.63 6.55
CA GLU A 126 -14.30 7.99 7.10
C GLU A 126 -15.50 8.19 6.16
N LEU A 127 -15.72 9.42 5.67
CA LEU A 127 -16.80 9.72 4.71
C LEU A 127 -16.59 9.07 3.34
N LEU A 128 -15.35 8.86 2.93
CA LEU A 128 -15.00 8.10 1.72
C LEU A 128 -15.22 6.58 1.87
N GLY A 129 -15.54 6.11 3.08
CA GLY A 129 -15.86 4.72 3.36
C GLY A 129 -14.70 3.91 3.93
N PHE A 130 -13.61 4.54 4.39
CA PHE A 130 -12.52 3.80 5.03
C PHE A 130 -13.02 3.06 6.27
N PRO A 131 -12.84 1.73 6.35
CA PRO A 131 -13.34 0.93 7.46
C PRO A 131 -12.37 1.02 8.65
N PHE A 132 -12.37 2.14 9.37
CA PHE A 132 -11.57 2.29 10.58
C PHE A 132 -12.07 1.37 11.71
N ALA A 133 -11.14 0.81 12.48
CA ALA A 133 -11.46 0.06 13.68
C ALA A 133 -12.29 0.94 14.63
N LYS A 134 -13.31 0.34 15.26
CA LYS A 134 -14.03 1.00 16.36
C LYS A 134 -13.01 1.16 17.49
N GLY A 135 -12.73 2.40 17.89
CA GLY A 135 -11.95 2.66 19.10
C GLY A 135 -12.64 1.97 20.27
N ARG A 136 -11.86 1.48 21.25
CA ARG A 136 -12.44 1.14 22.55
C ARG A 136 -13.07 2.44 23.08
N SER A 137 -14.40 2.49 23.13
CA SER A 137 -15.16 3.50 23.86
C SER A 137 -14.94 3.32 25.35
#